data_AF-A0A6M0RES8-F1
#
_entry.id   AF-A0A6M0RES8-F1
#
_cell.length_a   1.000
_cell.length_b   1.000
_cell.length_c   1.000
_cell.angle_alpha   90.00
_cell.angle_beta   90.00
_cell.angle_gamma   90.00
#
_symmetry.space_group_name_H-M   'P 1'
#
loop_
_entity.id
_entity.type
_entity.pdbx_description
1 polymer ?
#
loop_
_entity_poly.entity_id
_entity_poly.type
_entity_poly.pdbx_seq_one_letter_code
_entity_poly.pdbx_strand_id
1 'polypeptide(L)'
;MSTALAIGAVTAVLRGVLTNRLASVSGNLGGSTPDVSVLPPDTVLASNEVNVPDTLNLFLYRVMPNVGWRNIGYPARDSQGERVSCPPLALDLHYLLSAYSQVPFRAEVMLGYGMQVLHEAGVLPRELISARLSDLVNFPENILAASTLAEQIEMIKITPEGLSTEEISKLWSAFQTNYRPTVAYHVSVVLIESDRTTRSALPVRESQVFVMPLKRPVINAVQPQLINPSGTLTIQGYNLQADELRVRINGDTQIAPTADNINDTEISVELPNTLQTGVKTVQVVHYINYEPNDEDPADLREGFESNTVSFILRPEIFSINPDPVAQNQSLTLTVVTPVSERQQVQLLLGDQSISNFQLVGALPTTTLTFDIPADFTPGEYLVRLRIDGAESELQPETGSYSAPTVTVSP
;
A
#
# COMPACT_ATOMS: atom_id res chain seq x y z
N MET A 1 -28.49 15.87 -4.02
CA MET A 1 -27.25 16.01 -4.84
C MET A 1 -27.60 15.71 -6.28
N SER A 2 -26.96 16.38 -7.24
CA SER A 2 -27.40 16.33 -8.64
C SER A 2 -26.80 15.17 -9.43
N THR A 3 -27.54 14.66 -10.41
CA THR A 3 -27.11 13.55 -11.28
C THR A 3 -26.30 14.05 -12.49
N ALA A 4 -25.81 13.14 -13.34
CA ALA A 4 -25.09 13.49 -14.56
C ALA A 4 -25.88 14.41 -15.53
N LEU A 5 -27.20 14.49 -15.38
CA LEU A 5 -28.07 15.38 -16.16
C LEU A 5 -27.95 16.86 -15.78
N ALA A 6 -27.24 17.17 -14.70
CA ALA A 6 -27.17 18.50 -14.11
C ALA A 6 -26.70 19.58 -15.09
N ILE A 7 -25.68 19.33 -15.92
CA ILE A 7 -25.18 20.32 -16.90
C ILE A 7 -26.27 20.69 -17.91
N GLY A 8 -26.96 19.69 -18.47
CA GLY A 8 -28.07 19.91 -19.39
C GLY A 8 -29.24 20.62 -18.71
N ALA A 9 -29.57 20.21 -17.48
CA ALA A 9 -30.61 20.82 -16.67
C ALA A 9 -30.34 22.31 -16.39
N VAL A 10 -29.10 22.71 -16.08
CA VAL A 10 -28.73 24.12 -15.93
C VAL A 10 -28.98 24.89 -17.23
N THR A 11 -28.50 24.37 -18.36
CA THR A 11 -28.71 24.98 -19.67
C THR A 11 -30.20 25.15 -19.99
N ALA A 12 -31.02 24.14 -19.71
CA ALA A 12 -32.46 24.19 -19.94
C ALA A 12 -33.17 25.21 -19.03
N VAL A 13 -32.77 25.30 -17.76
CA VAL A 13 -33.29 26.33 -16.83
C VAL A 13 -32.94 27.73 -17.32
N LEU A 14 -31.68 27.97 -17.70
CA LEU A 14 -31.23 29.27 -18.21
C LEU A 14 -31.95 29.66 -19.50
N ARG A 15 -32.08 28.72 -20.45
CA ARG A 15 -32.88 28.89 -21.66
C ARG A 15 -34.31 29.28 -21.30
N GLY A 16 -34.95 28.54 -20.40
CA GLY A 16 -36.30 28.84 -19.94
C GLY A 16 -36.43 30.25 -19.34
N VAL A 17 -35.49 30.67 -18.48
CA VAL A 17 -35.48 32.03 -17.90
C VAL A 17 -35.41 33.10 -19.00
N LEU A 18 -34.52 32.92 -19.98
CA LEU A 18 -34.35 33.83 -21.11
C LEU A 18 -35.60 33.86 -22.01
N THR A 19 -36.15 32.70 -22.38
CA THR A 19 -37.35 32.58 -23.23
C THR A 19 -38.54 33.29 -22.60
N ASN A 20 -38.77 33.09 -21.29
CA ASN A 20 -39.89 33.74 -20.60
C ASN A 20 -39.71 35.27 -20.55
N ARG A 21 -38.48 35.75 -20.34
CA ARG A 21 -38.21 37.18 -20.40
C ARG A 21 -38.50 37.73 -21.79
N LEU A 22 -37.98 37.11 -22.84
CA LEU A 22 -38.16 37.57 -24.23
C LEU A 22 -39.64 37.54 -24.66
N ALA A 23 -40.40 36.52 -24.24
CA ALA A 23 -41.84 36.47 -24.46
C ALA A 23 -42.56 37.66 -23.81
N SER A 24 -42.20 38.02 -22.58
CA SER A 24 -42.81 39.15 -21.85
C SER A 24 -42.52 40.53 -22.46
N VAL A 25 -41.44 40.67 -23.23
CA VAL A 25 -41.01 41.93 -23.87
C VAL A 25 -41.18 41.94 -25.39
N SER A 26 -41.84 40.92 -25.96
CA SER A 26 -42.08 40.77 -27.40
C SER A 26 -42.71 42.00 -28.07
N GLY A 27 -43.58 42.73 -27.37
CA GLY A 27 -44.16 44.00 -27.84
C GLY A 27 -43.11 45.08 -28.10
N ASN A 28 -42.02 45.12 -27.33
CA ASN A 28 -40.90 46.05 -27.52
C ASN A 28 -39.94 45.62 -28.64
N LEU A 29 -40.06 44.37 -29.11
CA LEU A 29 -39.22 43.77 -30.14
C LEU A 29 -39.91 43.70 -31.51
N GLY A 30 -41.02 44.42 -31.68
CA GLY A 30 -41.77 44.48 -32.94
C GLY A 30 -42.84 43.40 -33.09
N GLY A 31 -43.28 42.79 -31.99
CA GLY A 31 -44.45 41.89 -31.95
C GLY A 31 -44.15 40.42 -32.23
N SER A 32 -42.95 40.07 -32.67
CA SER A 32 -42.47 38.69 -32.78
C SER A 32 -41.67 38.29 -31.54
N THR A 33 -41.99 37.15 -30.93
CA THR A 33 -41.20 36.60 -29.83
C THR A 33 -39.90 36.00 -30.37
N PRO A 34 -38.72 36.52 -29.98
CA PRO A 34 -37.45 35.93 -30.38
C PRO A 34 -37.26 34.54 -29.77
N ASP A 35 -36.55 33.67 -30.48
CA ASP A 35 -36.22 32.33 -29.98
C ASP A 35 -34.96 32.35 -29.11
N VAL A 36 -34.82 31.35 -28.23
CA VAL A 36 -33.60 31.10 -27.45
C VAL A 36 -33.00 29.76 -27.84
N SER A 37 -31.87 29.84 -28.52
CA SER A 37 -31.08 28.67 -28.93
C SER A 37 -30.00 28.35 -27.89
N VAL A 38 -29.60 27.09 -27.83
CA VAL A 38 -28.49 26.59 -26.99
C VAL A 38 -27.47 25.82 -27.82
N LEU A 39 -27.47 26.07 -29.13
CA LEU A 39 -26.68 25.34 -30.10
C LEU A 39 -25.29 25.99 -30.32
N PRO A 40 -24.33 25.23 -30.89
CA PRO A 40 -23.08 25.80 -31.38
C PRO A 40 -23.31 27.01 -32.33
N PRO A 41 -22.52 28.09 -32.21
CA PRO A 41 -22.76 29.34 -32.96
C PRO A 41 -22.81 29.24 -34.49
N ASP A 42 -22.17 28.24 -35.08
CA ASP A 42 -22.21 27.89 -36.51
C ASP A 42 -23.56 27.30 -36.93
N THR A 43 -24.12 26.40 -36.11
CA THR A 43 -25.38 25.71 -36.41
C THR A 43 -26.62 26.59 -36.26
N VAL A 44 -26.54 27.68 -35.49
CA VAL A 44 -27.65 28.65 -35.33
C VAL A 44 -28.07 29.23 -36.68
N LEU A 45 -27.10 29.52 -37.55
CA LEU A 45 -27.33 30.13 -38.87
C LEU A 45 -27.55 29.09 -39.99
N ALA A 46 -27.08 27.86 -39.80
CA ALA A 46 -27.15 26.79 -40.80
C ALA A 46 -28.60 26.41 -41.20
N SER A 47 -29.59 26.79 -40.41
CA SER A 47 -31.00 26.54 -40.73
C SER A 47 -31.61 27.56 -41.71
N ASN A 48 -31.06 28.79 -41.83
CA ASN A 48 -31.62 29.85 -42.69
C ASN A 48 -30.60 31.00 -42.97
N GLU A 49 -29.63 30.81 -43.86
CA GLU A 49 -28.65 31.88 -44.19
C GLU A 49 -29.29 33.13 -44.84
N VAL A 50 -30.44 32.97 -45.49
CA VAL A 50 -31.15 34.06 -46.19
C VAL A 50 -31.98 34.92 -45.21
N ASN A 51 -32.48 34.34 -44.13
CA ASN A 51 -33.28 35.02 -43.10
C ASN A 51 -32.73 34.66 -41.71
N VAL A 52 -31.81 35.47 -41.20
CA VAL A 52 -31.30 35.29 -39.83
C VAL A 52 -32.45 35.57 -38.86
N PRO A 53 -32.90 34.56 -38.09
CA PRO A 53 -33.98 34.74 -37.15
C PRO A 53 -33.54 35.66 -36.00
N ASP A 54 -34.50 36.34 -35.38
CA ASP A 54 -34.29 37.04 -34.12
C ASP A 54 -34.09 35.97 -33.03
N THR A 55 -32.84 35.74 -32.66
CA THR A 55 -32.47 34.64 -31.76
C THR A 55 -31.39 35.09 -30.79
N LEU A 56 -31.60 34.75 -29.53
CA LEU A 56 -30.59 34.84 -28.48
C LEU A 56 -29.99 33.45 -28.27
N ASN A 57 -28.69 33.29 -28.49
CA ASN A 57 -28.00 32.00 -28.35
C ASN A 57 -27.23 31.95 -27.02
N LEU A 58 -27.45 30.89 -26.25
CA LEU A 58 -26.73 30.60 -25.01
C LEU A 58 -25.87 29.36 -25.20
N PHE A 59 -24.58 29.54 -25.47
CA PHE A 59 -23.67 28.45 -25.81
C PHE A 59 -22.72 28.11 -24.66
N LEU A 60 -22.69 26.86 -24.20
CA LEU A 60 -21.73 26.37 -23.21
C LEU A 60 -20.37 26.13 -23.89
N TYR A 61 -19.41 27.05 -23.73
CA TYR A 61 -18.13 26.98 -24.44
C TYR A 61 -16.99 26.38 -23.61
N ARG A 62 -17.10 26.39 -22.28
CA ARG A 62 -16.07 25.83 -21.39
C ARG A 62 -16.69 25.28 -20.10
N VAL A 63 -16.17 24.16 -19.63
CA VAL A 63 -16.49 23.54 -18.34
C VAL A 63 -15.19 23.36 -17.57
N MET A 64 -15.12 23.85 -16.34
CA MET A 64 -13.91 23.75 -15.50
C MET A 64 -14.24 23.17 -14.12
N PRO A 65 -13.31 22.48 -13.45
CA PRO A 65 -13.48 22.09 -12.06
C PRO A 65 -13.55 23.32 -11.14
N ASN A 66 -14.54 23.35 -10.25
CA ASN A 66 -14.69 24.46 -9.31
C ASN A 66 -13.52 24.50 -8.30
N VAL A 67 -12.84 25.63 -8.20
CA VAL A 67 -11.63 25.77 -7.36
C VAL A 67 -11.91 25.65 -5.86
N GLY A 68 -13.10 26.03 -5.40
CA GLY A 68 -13.49 25.95 -3.99
C GLY A 68 -13.89 24.54 -3.56
N TRP A 69 -14.51 23.77 -4.46
CA TRP A 69 -15.07 22.45 -4.14
C TRP A 69 -14.19 21.27 -4.58
N ARG A 70 -13.27 21.45 -5.54
CA ARG A 70 -12.46 20.35 -6.09
C ARG A 70 -11.60 19.61 -5.06
N ASN A 71 -11.34 20.20 -3.89
CA ASN A 71 -10.47 19.63 -2.85
C ASN A 71 -11.24 19.13 -1.60
N ILE A 72 -12.59 19.11 -1.64
CA ILE A 72 -13.41 18.66 -0.48
C ILE A 72 -13.22 17.17 -0.18
N GLY A 73 -12.80 16.38 -1.17
CA GLY A 73 -12.37 15.01 -0.95
C GLY A 73 -11.87 14.35 -2.22
N TYR A 74 -11.29 13.17 -2.06
CA TYR A 74 -10.94 12.29 -3.17
C TYR A 74 -11.80 11.02 -3.11
N PRO A 75 -12.14 10.42 -4.26
CA PRO A 75 -12.69 9.08 -4.28
C PRO A 75 -11.68 8.11 -3.66
N ALA A 76 -11.97 7.61 -2.46
CA ALA A 76 -11.11 6.71 -1.72
C ALA A 76 -11.67 5.28 -1.75
N ARG A 77 -10.77 4.30 -1.70
CA ARG A 77 -11.09 2.88 -1.57
C ARG A 77 -10.32 2.30 -0.40
N ASP A 78 -10.88 1.25 0.20
CA ASP A 78 -10.19 0.48 1.22
C ASP A 78 -9.19 -0.50 0.59
N SER A 79 -8.49 -1.28 1.43
CA SER A 79 -7.52 -2.28 1.00
C SER A 79 -8.13 -3.43 0.20
N GLN A 80 -9.45 -3.62 0.25
CA GLN A 80 -10.20 -4.63 -0.51
C GLN A 80 -10.76 -4.04 -1.82
N GLY A 81 -10.51 -2.76 -2.09
CA GLY A 81 -11.00 -2.05 -3.27
C GLY A 81 -12.45 -1.57 -3.17
N GLU A 82 -13.11 -1.70 -2.02
CA GLU A 82 -14.45 -1.16 -1.79
C GLU A 82 -14.41 0.37 -1.63
N ARG A 83 -15.47 1.07 -2.04
CA ARG A 83 -15.50 2.53 -2.00
C ARG A 83 -15.83 3.03 -0.60
N VAL A 84 -14.97 3.91 -0.07
CA VAL A 84 -15.13 4.52 1.26
C VAL A 84 -15.73 5.91 1.16
N SER A 85 -15.43 6.64 0.09
CA SER A 85 -15.96 7.99 -0.15
C SER A 85 -16.34 8.20 -1.61
N CYS A 86 -17.31 9.09 -1.84
CA CYS A 86 -17.74 9.49 -3.17
C CYS A 86 -17.97 11.01 -3.23
N PRO A 87 -16.91 11.83 -3.20
CA PRO A 87 -17.08 13.29 -3.27
C PRO A 87 -17.74 13.71 -4.59
N PRO A 88 -18.56 14.78 -4.59
CA PRO A 88 -19.19 15.28 -5.81
C PRO A 88 -18.16 15.87 -6.77
N LEU A 89 -18.37 15.66 -8.07
CA LEU A 89 -17.68 16.38 -9.14
C LEU A 89 -18.25 17.79 -9.22
N ALA A 90 -17.45 18.76 -8.74
CA ALA A 90 -17.82 20.16 -8.73
C ALA A 90 -17.34 20.88 -9.99
N LEU A 91 -18.25 21.52 -10.69
CA LEU A 91 -18.02 22.15 -11.99
C LEU A 91 -18.51 23.59 -12.02
N ASP A 92 -17.75 24.41 -12.74
CA ASP A 92 -18.09 25.75 -13.17
C ASP A 92 -18.38 25.72 -14.68
N LEU A 93 -19.52 26.29 -15.06
CA LEU A 93 -20.01 26.28 -16.43
C LEU A 93 -19.89 27.70 -17.02
N HIS A 94 -19.19 27.82 -18.14
CA HIS A 94 -18.98 29.09 -18.82
C HIS A 94 -19.81 29.17 -20.09
N TYR A 95 -20.76 30.10 -20.10
CA TYR A 95 -21.70 30.32 -21.18
C TYR A 95 -21.35 31.59 -21.95
N LEU A 96 -21.62 31.55 -23.25
CA LEU A 96 -21.50 32.66 -24.16
C LEU A 96 -22.90 33.04 -24.64
N LEU A 97 -23.36 34.24 -24.31
CA LEU A 97 -24.64 34.78 -24.72
C LEU A 97 -24.44 35.69 -25.94
N SER A 98 -24.93 35.28 -27.12
CA SER A 98 -24.77 36.03 -28.36
C SER A 98 -26.12 36.32 -29.03
N ALA A 99 -26.26 37.51 -29.61
CA ALA A 99 -27.52 37.95 -30.22
C ALA A 99 -27.44 37.97 -31.76
N TYR A 100 -28.48 37.44 -32.40
CA TYR A 100 -28.64 37.35 -33.84
C TYR A 100 -29.90 38.11 -34.26
N SER A 101 -29.76 39.04 -35.20
CA SER A 101 -30.88 39.74 -35.84
C SER A 101 -30.41 40.38 -37.15
N GLN A 102 -31.31 40.51 -38.12
CA GLN A 102 -31.12 41.34 -39.31
C GLN A 102 -31.66 42.77 -39.13
N VAL A 103 -32.43 43.03 -38.07
CA VAL A 103 -33.04 44.34 -37.82
C VAL A 103 -32.07 45.21 -37.00
N PRO A 104 -31.80 46.46 -37.42
CA PRO A 104 -30.92 47.36 -36.67
C PRO A 104 -31.32 47.51 -35.21
N PHE A 105 -30.34 47.55 -34.30
CA PHE A 105 -30.49 47.71 -32.84
C PHE A 105 -31.18 46.56 -32.11
N ARG A 106 -31.85 45.65 -32.81
CA ARG A 106 -32.64 44.58 -32.19
C ARG A 106 -31.73 43.56 -31.49
N ALA A 107 -30.57 43.25 -32.06
CA ALA A 107 -29.59 42.38 -31.44
C ALA A 107 -29.09 42.95 -30.10
N GLU A 108 -28.78 44.25 -30.06
CA GLU A 108 -28.32 44.96 -28.87
C GLU A 108 -29.42 45.06 -27.80
N VAL A 109 -30.67 45.32 -28.21
CA VAL A 109 -31.82 45.36 -27.30
C VAL A 109 -32.10 43.98 -26.70
N MET A 110 -32.08 42.91 -27.51
CA MET A 110 -32.25 41.54 -27.02
C MET A 110 -31.13 41.14 -26.06
N LEU A 111 -29.89 41.48 -26.39
CA LEU A 111 -28.74 41.26 -25.51
C LEU A 111 -28.92 42.01 -24.18
N GLY A 112 -29.37 43.27 -24.22
CA GLY A 112 -29.67 44.06 -23.03
C GLY A 112 -30.73 43.41 -22.13
N TYR A 113 -31.84 42.93 -22.69
CA TYR A 113 -32.85 42.20 -21.92
C TYR A 113 -32.34 40.86 -21.37
N GLY A 114 -31.54 40.14 -22.14
CA GLY A 114 -30.88 38.91 -21.70
C GLY A 114 -29.93 39.16 -20.53
N MET A 115 -29.13 40.22 -20.60
CA MET A 115 -28.25 40.62 -19.51
C MET A 115 -29.02 41.05 -18.26
N GLN A 116 -30.10 41.81 -18.43
CA GLN A 116 -30.94 42.24 -17.33
C GLN A 116 -31.51 41.04 -16.56
N VAL A 117 -32.09 40.06 -17.25
CA VAL A 117 -32.70 38.91 -16.56
C VAL A 117 -31.67 38.02 -15.89
N LEU A 118 -30.49 37.84 -16.47
CA LEU A 118 -29.41 37.07 -15.83
C LEU A 118 -28.81 37.81 -14.63
N HIS A 119 -28.81 39.14 -14.64
CA HIS A 119 -28.39 39.94 -13.49
C HIS A 119 -29.42 39.89 -12.35
N GLU A 120 -30.71 39.98 -12.67
CA GLU A 120 -31.80 39.83 -11.70
C GLU A 120 -31.88 38.40 -11.14
N ALA A 121 -31.58 37.39 -11.97
CA ALA A 121 -31.50 35.98 -11.59
C ALA A 121 -30.09 35.53 -11.18
N GLY A 122 -29.29 36.43 -10.57
CA GLY A 122 -27.90 36.15 -10.19
C GLY A 122 -27.74 34.95 -9.24
N VAL A 123 -28.80 34.54 -8.54
CA VAL A 123 -28.91 33.25 -7.84
C VAL A 123 -30.19 32.58 -8.30
N LEU A 124 -30.11 31.34 -8.77
CA LEU A 124 -31.27 30.56 -9.18
C LEU A 124 -31.91 29.89 -7.96
N PRO A 125 -33.13 30.29 -7.55
CA PRO A 125 -33.82 29.65 -6.44
C PRO A 125 -34.30 28.25 -6.84
N ARG A 126 -34.40 27.36 -5.85
CA ARG A 126 -34.72 25.94 -6.07
C ARG A 126 -36.11 25.75 -6.67
N GLU A 127 -37.05 26.60 -6.28
CA GLU A 127 -38.45 26.59 -6.73
C GLU A 127 -38.53 26.91 -8.23
N LEU A 128 -37.70 27.85 -8.70
CA LEU A 128 -37.61 28.19 -10.11
C LEU A 128 -36.99 27.05 -10.92
N ILE A 129 -35.93 26.42 -10.39
CA ILE A 129 -35.30 25.24 -11.02
C ILE A 129 -36.34 24.12 -11.15
N SER A 130 -37.05 23.76 -10.07
CA SER A 130 -38.07 22.71 -10.10
C SER A 130 -39.21 23.02 -11.05
N ALA A 131 -39.70 24.27 -11.08
CA ALA A 131 -40.75 24.69 -12.00
C ALA A 131 -40.29 24.53 -13.45
N ARG A 132 -39.08 24.99 -13.78
CA ARG A 132 -38.53 24.89 -15.15
C ARG A 132 -38.26 23.46 -15.57
N LEU A 133 -37.76 22.62 -14.69
CA LEU A 133 -37.56 21.20 -15.01
C LEU A 133 -38.89 20.48 -15.20
N SER A 134 -39.94 20.85 -14.45
CA SER A 134 -41.28 20.29 -14.65
C SER A 134 -41.92 20.69 -15.98
N ASP A 135 -41.63 21.89 -16.48
CA ASP A 135 -42.10 22.35 -17.81
C ASP A 135 -41.56 21.45 -18.93
N LEU A 136 -40.35 20.88 -18.76
CA LEU A 136 -39.65 20.07 -19.78
C LEU A 136 -40.29 18.71 -20.07
N VAL A 137 -41.22 18.23 -19.22
CA VAL A 137 -41.85 16.90 -19.37
C VAL A 137 -42.54 16.73 -20.72
N ASN A 138 -43.03 17.82 -21.30
CA ASN A 138 -43.74 17.84 -22.59
C ASN A 138 -42.83 18.14 -23.80
N PHE A 139 -41.53 18.32 -23.59
CA PHE A 139 -40.58 18.66 -24.64
C PHE A 139 -39.70 17.46 -24.99
N PRO A 140 -39.04 17.44 -26.17
CA PRO A 140 -38.09 16.38 -26.54
C PRO A 140 -36.95 16.17 -25.54
N GLU A 141 -36.68 17.20 -24.73
CA GLU A 141 -35.64 17.25 -23.69
C GLU A 141 -36.12 16.69 -22.33
N ASN A 142 -37.26 15.98 -22.29
CA ASN A 142 -37.91 15.50 -21.06
C ASN A 142 -37.01 14.68 -20.12
N ILE A 143 -35.95 14.07 -20.62
CA ILE A 143 -34.95 13.36 -19.80
C ILE A 143 -34.35 14.28 -18.73
N LEU A 144 -34.20 15.57 -19.02
CA LEU A 144 -33.69 16.57 -18.09
C LEU A 144 -34.64 16.84 -16.92
N ALA A 145 -35.94 16.56 -17.07
CA ALA A 145 -36.92 16.69 -15.99
C ALA A 145 -36.65 15.73 -14.83
N ALA A 146 -35.91 14.63 -15.07
CA ALA A 146 -35.47 13.70 -14.04
C ALA A 146 -34.23 14.20 -13.25
N SER A 147 -33.69 15.37 -13.57
CA SER A 147 -32.55 15.93 -12.86
C SER A 147 -32.92 16.40 -11.44
N THR A 148 -32.15 15.96 -10.45
CA THR A 148 -32.26 16.39 -9.04
C THR A 148 -31.48 17.68 -8.76
N LEU A 149 -31.29 18.54 -9.77
CA LEU A 149 -30.50 19.77 -9.67
C LEU A 149 -30.97 20.69 -8.52
N ALA A 150 -32.29 20.78 -8.29
CA ALA A 150 -32.87 21.58 -7.22
C ALA A 150 -32.52 21.07 -5.80
N GLU A 151 -32.13 19.80 -5.65
CA GLU A 151 -31.78 19.16 -4.38
C GLU A 151 -30.29 19.27 -4.04
N GLN A 152 -29.51 19.96 -4.87
CA GLN A 152 -28.11 20.23 -4.61
C GLN A 152 -27.96 21.10 -3.35
N ILE A 153 -26.89 20.87 -2.58
CA ILE A 153 -26.60 21.63 -1.36
C ILE A 153 -26.34 23.12 -1.65
N GLU A 154 -25.48 23.41 -2.63
CA GLU A 154 -25.17 24.76 -3.09
C GLU A 154 -26.21 25.30 -4.07
N MET A 155 -26.52 26.59 -3.98
CA MET A 155 -27.34 27.29 -4.98
C MET A 155 -26.49 27.69 -6.19
N ILE A 156 -27.12 27.67 -7.36
CA ILE A 156 -26.47 28.05 -8.62
C ILE A 156 -26.45 29.56 -8.72
N LYS A 157 -25.27 30.12 -8.95
CA LYS A 157 -25.00 31.55 -9.06
C LYS A 157 -24.55 31.87 -10.47
N ILE A 158 -25.07 32.95 -11.03
CA ILE A 158 -24.76 33.44 -12.36
C ILE A 158 -24.01 34.75 -12.20
N THR A 159 -22.81 34.83 -12.79
CA THR A 159 -21.95 36.01 -12.72
C THR A 159 -21.46 36.37 -14.11
N PRO A 160 -21.47 37.66 -14.52
CA PRO A 160 -20.83 38.07 -15.77
C PRO A 160 -19.33 37.77 -15.74
N GLU A 161 -18.80 37.26 -16.84
CA GLU A 161 -17.37 37.00 -17.03
C GLU A 161 -16.80 38.00 -18.04
N GLY A 162 -15.77 38.74 -17.61
CA GLY A 162 -15.05 39.66 -18.49
C GLY A 162 -14.04 38.91 -19.35
N LEU A 163 -14.34 38.75 -20.64
CA LEU A 163 -13.39 38.25 -21.62
C LEU A 163 -12.63 39.41 -22.27
N SER A 164 -11.33 39.21 -22.48
CA SER A 164 -10.50 40.14 -23.26
C SER A 164 -10.86 40.10 -24.75
N THR A 165 -10.53 41.18 -25.46
CA THR A 165 -10.76 41.24 -26.91
C THR A 165 -10.03 40.12 -27.67
N GLU A 166 -8.85 39.71 -27.20
CA GLU A 166 -8.09 38.61 -27.79
C GLU A 166 -8.79 37.26 -27.59
N GLU A 167 -9.30 36.97 -26.40
CA GLU A 167 -10.05 35.74 -26.11
C GLU A 167 -11.33 35.67 -26.93
N ILE A 168 -12.09 36.77 -27.00
CA ILE A 168 -13.28 36.87 -27.83
C ILE A 168 -12.94 36.63 -29.30
N SER A 169 -11.89 37.28 -29.82
CA SER A 169 -11.44 37.09 -31.21
C SER A 169 -11.07 35.63 -31.49
N LYS A 170 -10.35 34.98 -30.57
CA LYS A 170 -9.95 33.56 -30.70
C LYS A 170 -11.16 32.62 -30.69
N LEU A 171 -12.12 32.84 -29.79
CA LEU A 171 -13.35 32.04 -29.71
C LEU A 171 -14.15 32.15 -31.02
N TRP A 172 -14.40 33.37 -31.51
CA TRP A 172 -15.15 33.58 -32.74
C TRP A 172 -14.43 33.07 -34.00
N SER A 173 -13.10 33.17 -34.06
CA SER A 173 -12.32 32.50 -35.12
C SER A 173 -12.43 30.97 -35.05
N ALA A 174 -12.40 30.39 -33.85
CA ALA A 174 -12.54 28.95 -33.65
C ALA A 174 -13.93 28.43 -34.03
N PHE A 175 -14.99 29.22 -33.82
CA PHE A 175 -16.35 28.88 -34.23
C PHE A 175 -16.56 28.95 -35.76
N GLN A 176 -15.60 29.48 -36.52
CA GLN A 176 -15.68 29.63 -37.98
C GLN A 176 -16.95 30.36 -38.46
N THR A 177 -17.43 31.32 -37.67
CA THR A 177 -18.64 32.10 -37.98
C THR A 177 -18.39 33.60 -37.76
N ASN A 178 -19.27 34.42 -38.32
CA ASN A 178 -19.16 35.87 -38.24
C ASN A 178 -19.43 36.35 -36.81
N TYR A 179 -18.58 37.26 -36.33
CA TYR A 179 -18.69 37.88 -35.01
C TYR A 179 -20.10 38.45 -34.74
N ARG A 180 -20.59 38.29 -33.51
CA ARG A 180 -21.87 38.85 -33.03
C ARG A 180 -21.69 39.57 -31.70
N PRO A 181 -22.57 40.53 -31.37
CA PRO A 181 -22.64 41.11 -30.02
C PRO A 181 -22.79 40.00 -28.97
N THR A 182 -21.86 39.96 -28.02
CA THR A 182 -21.68 38.81 -27.13
C THR A 182 -21.24 39.21 -25.72
N VAL A 183 -21.73 38.49 -24.72
CA VAL A 183 -21.30 38.59 -23.30
C VAL A 183 -21.09 37.19 -22.74
N ALA A 184 -20.08 37.00 -21.89
CA ALA A 184 -19.82 35.73 -21.23
C ALA A 184 -20.38 35.72 -19.80
N TYR A 185 -20.78 34.53 -19.36
CA TYR A 185 -21.29 34.26 -18.02
C TYR A 185 -20.63 33.03 -17.43
N HIS A 186 -20.25 33.16 -16.17
CA HIS A 186 -19.77 32.08 -15.33
C HIS A 186 -20.87 31.64 -14.36
N VAL A 187 -21.18 30.35 -14.38
CA VAL A 187 -22.22 29.71 -13.57
C VAL A 187 -21.59 28.71 -12.61
N SER A 188 -21.68 28.99 -11.31
CA SER A 188 -21.06 28.22 -10.22
C SER A 188 -22.09 27.94 -9.11
N VAL A 189 -22.12 26.80 -8.44
CA VAL A 189 -21.38 25.55 -8.70
C VAL A 189 -22.38 24.46 -9.07
N VAL A 190 -22.00 23.55 -9.95
CA VAL A 190 -22.77 22.36 -10.29
C VAL A 190 -22.07 21.13 -9.70
N LEU A 191 -22.77 20.36 -8.87
CA LEU A 191 -22.24 19.25 -8.09
C LEU A 191 -22.86 17.93 -8.56
N ILE A 192 -22.11 17.16 -9.35
CA ILE A 192 -22.54 15.86 -9.85
C ILE A 192 -22.02 14.77 -8.91
N GLU A 193 -22.93 13.99 -8.31
CA GLU A 193 -22.56 12.91 -7.40
C GLU A 193 -23.04 11.55 -7.91
N SER A 194 -22.30 10.49 -7.56
CA SER A 194 -22.73 9.12 -7.83
C SER A 194 -23.63 8.63 -6.69
N ASP A 195 -24.68 7.92 -7.05
CA ASP A 195 -25.60 7.19 -6.16
C ASP A 195 -25.04 5.86 -5.62
N ARG A 196 -23.76 5.56 -5.88
CA ARG A 196 -23.14 4.31 -5.45
C ARG A 196 -22.92 4.30 -3.94
N THR A 197 -23.24 3.18 -3.32
CA THR A 197 -23.06 2.99 -1.88
C THR A 197 -21.58 3.12 -1.48
N THR A 198 -21.35 3.79 -0.36
CA THR A 198 -20.04 3.89 0.30
C THR A 198 -20.07 3.13 1.60
N ARG A 199 -18.99 2.43 1.92
CA ARG A 199 -18.86 1.76 3.21
C ARG A 199 -18.38 2.74 4.26
N SER A 200 -19.11 2.85 5.37
CA SER A 200 -18.62 3.54 6.57
C SER A 200 -17.77 2.57 7.38
N ALA A 201 -16.63 3.04 7.87
CA ALA A 201 -15.86 2.29 8.86
C ALA A 201 -16.70 2.09 10.13
N LEU A 202 -16.49 0.97 10.82
CA LEU A 202 -17.07 0.73 12.13
C LEU A 202 -16.43 1.71 13.14
N PRO A 203 -17.20 2.22 14.12
CA PRO A 203 -16.62 3.02 15.20
C PRO A 203 -15.54 2.23 15.95
N VAL A 204 -14.42 2.88 16.25
CA VAL A 204 -13.40 2.33 17.15
C VAL A 204 -14.03 2.23 18.55
N ARG A 205 -14.11 1.02 19.09
CA ARG A 205 -14.73 0.77 20.41
C ARG A 205 -13.80 1.20 21.53
N GLU A 206 -12.56 0.73 21.50
CA GLU A 206 -11.54 0.98 22.52
C GLU A 206 -10.20 1.19 21.80
N SER A 207 -9.42 2.17 22.27
CA SER A 207 -8.03 2.36 21.85
C SER A 207 -7.12 1.78 22.91
N GLN A 208 -6.40 0.71 22.59
CA GLN A 208 -5.40 0.14 23.49
C GLN A 208 -4.02 0.70 23.14
N VAL A 209 -3.37 1.32 24.12
CA VAL A 209 -2.03 1.90 23.97
C VAL A 209 -1.14 1.32 25.06
N PHE A 210 -0.08 0.64 24.64
CA PHE A 210 0.91 0.05 25.54
C PHE A 210 2.18 0.91 25.56
N VAL A 211 2.61 1.29 26.75
CA VAL A 211 3.84 2.05 26.96
C VAL A 211 4.74 1.23 27.89
N MET A 212 5.97 1.00 27.45
CA MET A 212 6.98 0.29 28.23
C MET A 212 8.33 1.02 28.16
N PRO A 213 9.11 1.01 29.26
CA PRO A 213 10.49 1.49 29.21
C PRO A 213 11.32 0.68 28.22
N LEU A 214 12.17 1.35 27.44
CA LEU A 214 13.13 0.68 26.57
C LEU A 214 14.19 -0.02 27.44
N LYS A 215 14.05 -1.33 27.63
CA LYS A 215 15.04 -2.20 28.28
C LYS A 215 15.65 -3.13 27.24
N ARG A 216 16.61 -2.62 26.48
CA ARG A 216 17.29 -3.42 25.46
C ARG A 216 18.29 -4.38 26.14
N PRO A 217 18.20 -5.71 25.93
CA PRO A 217 19.20 -6.66 26.40
C PRO A 217 20.52 -6.43 25.67
N VAL A 218 21.65 -6.61 26.35
CA VAL A 218 22.98 -6.54 25.72
C VAL A 218 23.83 -7.70 26.21
N ILE A 219 24.39 -8.45 25.26
CA ILE A 219 25.29 -9.57 25.51
C ILE A 219 26.73 -9.05 25.44
N ASN A 220 27.48 -9.23 26.53
CA ASN A 220 28.89 -8.89 26.62
C ASN A 220 29.78 -10.08 26.22
N ALA A 221 29.42 -11.29 26.67
CA ALA A 221 30.20 -12.50 26.45
C ALA A 221 29.33 -13.75 26.47
N VAL A 222 29.85 -14.83 25.89
CA VAL A 222 29.27 -16.16 25.97
C VAL A 222 30.34 -17.14 26.41
N GLN A 223 30.02 -18.04 27.33
CA GLN A 223 30.94 -19.02 27.88
C GLN A 223 30.29 -20.41 27.94
N PRO A 224 31.03 -21.48 27.59
CA PRO A 224 32.34 -21.47 26.93
C PRO A 224 32.26 -21.02 25.46
N GLN A 225 33.36 -20.49 24.91
CA GLN A 225 33.41 -20.09 23.49
C GLN A 225 33.43 -21.30 22.55
N LEU A 226 33.98 -22.43 22.99
CA LEU A 226 33.91 -23.72 22.32
C LEU A 226 33.09 -24.66 23.20
N ILE A 227 32.03 -25.23 22.65
CA ILE A 227 31.04 -26.01 23.41
C ILE A 227 30.74 -27.33 22.69
N ASN A 228 30.54 -28.40 23.46
CA ASN A 228 30.08 -29.68 22.94
C ASN A 228 28.54 -29.69 22.80
N PRO A 229 27.97 -30.59 21.98
CA PRO A 229 26.52 -30.82 21.93
C PRO A 229 25.93 -31.09 23.33
N SER A 230 24.66 -30.74 23.56
CA SER A 230 24.02 -30.77 24.90
C SER A 230 24.74 -29.97 26.00
N GLY A 231 25.78 -29.19 25.67
CA GLY A 231 26.45 -28.33 26.62
C GLY A 231 25.57 -27.17 27.08
N THR A 232 25.81 -26.68 28.30
CA THR A 232 25.19 -25.46 28.81
C THR A 232 25.99 -24.23 28.37
N LEU A 233 25.36 -23.35 27.61
CA LEU A 233 25.89 -22.05 27.22
C LEU A 233 25.45 -20.99 28.24
N THR A 234 26.42 -20.28 28.81
CA THR A 234 26.21 -19.15 29.72
C THR A 234 26.38 -17.85 28.95
N ILE A 235 25.33 -17.03 28.92
CA ILE A 235 25.26 -15.75 28.21
C ILE A 235 25.35 -14.64 29.24
N GLN A 236 26.41 -13.82 29.22
CA GLN A 236 26.65 -12.76 30.19
C GLN A 236 26.43 -11.38 29.57
N GLY A 237 25.84 -10.47 30.33
CA GLY A 237 25.34 -9.19 29.82
C GLY A 237 24.67 -8.31 30.86
N TYR A 238 23.72 -7.49 30.42
CA TYR A 238 22.83 -6.70 31.28
C TYR A 238 21.47 -6.51 30.60
N ASN A 239 20.44 -6.19 31.39
CA ASN A 239 19.04 -6.15 30.95
C ASN A 239 18.60 -7.46 30.28
N LEU A 240 19.15 -8.60 30.66
CA LEU A 240 18.85 -9.88 30.00
C LEU A 240 17.48 -10.42 30.41
N GLN A 241 17.02 -10.12 31.63
CA GLN A 241 15.77 -10.64 32.19
C GLN A 241 14.55 -9.88 31.64
N ALA A 242 13.52 -10.63 31.26
CA ALA A 242 12.18 -10.17 30.94
C ALA A 242 11.15 -11.22 31.38
N ASP A 243 9.87 -10.85 31.43
CA ASP A 243 8.77 -11.77 31.79
C ASP A 243 8.71 -12.96 30.81
N GLU A 244 8.85 -12.66 29.52
CA GLU A 244 8.95 -13.65 28.45
C GLU A 244 10.20 -13.36 27.60
N LEU A 245 11.08 -14.34 27.47
CA LEU A 245 12.30 -14.22 26.66
C LEU A 245 12.66 -15.52 25.98
N ARG A 246 13.32 -15.41 24.83
CA ARG A 246 13.90 -16.56 24.14
C ARG A 246 15.33 -16.27 23.74
N VAL A 247 16.16 -17.29 23.85
CA VAL A 247 17.51 -17.30 23.30
C VAL A 247 17.40 -17.82 21.87
N ARG A 248 17.68 -16.94 20.91
CA ARG A 248 17.66 -17.24 19.48
C ARG A 248 19.07 -17.61 19.03
N ILE A 249 19.20 -18.78 18.41
CA ILE A 249 20.45 -19.30 17.85
C ILE A 249 20.32 -19.36 16.33
N ASN A 250 21.27 -18.73 15.62
CA ASN A 250 21.31 -18.70 14.16
C ASN A 250 20.01 -18.24 13.47
N GLY A 251 19.24 -17.35 14.11
CA GLY A 251 18.00 -16.80 13.55
C GLY A 251 16.76 -17.66 13.82
N ASP A 252 16.87 -18.97 13.67
CA ASP A 252 15.68 -19.84 13.58
C ASP A 252 15.42 -20.67 14.85
N THR A 253 16.48 -21.08 15.55
CA THR A 253 16.31 -21.92 16.75
C THR A 253 16.03 -21.06 17.95
N GLN A 254 14.89 -21.26 18.60
CA GLN A 254 14.51 -20.51 19.79
C GLN A 254 14.45 -21.44 21.01
N ILE A 255 15.14 -21.06 22.07
CA ILE A 255 15.20 -21.79 23.33
C ILE A 255 14.58 -20.91 24.41
N ALA A 256 13.60 -21.44 25.13
CA ALA A 256 13.07 -20.82 26.33
C ALA A 256 13.88 -21.33 27.53
N PRO A 257 14.70 -20.50 28.20
CA PRO A 257 15.42 -20.93 29.39
C PRO A 257 14.45 -21.18 30.54
N THR A 258 14.82 -22.07 31.45
CA THR A 258 14.06 -22.25 32.70
C THR A 258 14.25 -21.04 33.62
N ALA A 259 13.23 -20.71 34.43
CA ALA A 259 13.24 -19.53 35.28
C ALA A 259 14.45 -19.45 36.23
N ASP A 260 14.92 -20.60 36.75
CA ASP A 260 16.09 -20.69 37.63
C ASP A 260 17.42 -20.31 36.93
N ASN A 261 17.44 -20.35 35.60
CA ASN A 261 18.60 -20.07 34.77
C ASN A 261 18.59 -18.65 34.18
N ILE A 262 17.67 -17.78 34.63
CA ILE A 262 17.52 -16.42 34.13
C ILE A 262 17.83 -15.43 35.26
N ASN A 263 18.77 -14.53 35.00
CA ASN A 263 18.92 -13.31 35.78
C ASN A 263 19.25 -12.13 34.87
N ASP A 264 19.26 -10.91 35.42
CA ASP A 264 19.45 -9.70 34.62
C ASP A 264 20.83 -9.60 33.95
N THR A 265 21.83 -10.32 34.48
CA THR A 265 23.23 -10.26 34.04
C THR A 265 23.72 -11.53 33.35
N GLU A 266 22.99 -12.63 33.46
CA GLU A 266 23.39 -13.95 33.01
C GLU A 266 22.17 -14.83 32.70
N ILE A 267 22.23 -15.55 31.57
CA ILE A 267 21.26 -16.57 31.18
C ILE A 267 22.01 -17.87 30.85
N SER A 268 21.54 -18.99 31.38
CA SER A 268 22.08 -20.32 31.06
C SER A 268 21.09 -21.13 30.22
N VAL A 269 21.53 -21.67 29.09
CA VAL A 269 20.72 -22.52 28.20
C VAL A 269 21.44 -23.79 27.80
N GLU A 270 20.73 -24.91 27.80
CA GLU A 270 21.23 -26.15 27.20
C GLU A 270 21.03 -26.12 25.69
N LEU A 271 22.09 -26.42 24.94
CA LEU A 271 22.04 -26.45 23.48
C LEU A 271 21.38 -27.73 22.97
N PRO A 272 20.36 -27.65 22.09
CA PRO A 272 19.74 -28.84 21.54
C PRO A 272 20.65 -29.52 20.50
N ASN A 273 20.59 -30.85 20.45
CA ASN A 273 21.39 -31.66 19.51
C ASN A 273 20.93 -31.53 18.05
N THR A 274 19.85 -30.81 17.79
CA THR A 274 19.38 -30.47 16.43
C THR A 274 20.21 -29.36 15.79
N LEU A 275 21.04 -28.63 16.56
CA LEU A 275 21.92 -27.60 16.02
C LEU A 275 23.03 -28.23 15.19
N GLN A 276 23.23 -27.72 13.99
CA GLN A 276 24.36 -28.13 13.15
C GLN A 276 25.69 -27.75 13.78
N THR A 277 26.77 -28.47 13.54
CA THR A 277 28.12 -28.09 14.01
C THR A 277 28.60 -26.76 13.38
N GLY A 278 29.55 -26.07 14.01
CA GLY A 278 30.25 -24.91 13.45
C GLY A 278 30.05 -23.61 14.24
N VAL A 279 30.38 -22.48 13.61
CA VAL A 279 30.17 -21.14 14.19
C VAL A 279 28.68 -20.85 14.31
N LYS A 280 28.23 -20.57 15.53
CA LYS A 280 26.86 -20.19 15.87
C LYS A 280 26.81 -18.79 16.42
N THR A 281 25.66 -18.18 16.24
CA THR A 281 25.33 -16.86 16.75
C THR A 281 24.21 -16.99 17.77
N VAL A 282 24.26 -16.18 18.81
CA VAL A 282 23.23 -16.11 19.84
C VAL A 282 22.73 -14.69 20.02
N GLN A 283 21.45 -14.56 20.29
CA GLN A 283 20.73 -13.32 20.56
C GLN A 283 19.70 -13.58 21.66
N VAL A 284 19.47 -12.62 22.54
CA VAL A 284 18.38 -12.63 23.51
C VAL A 284 17.27 -11.75 22.97
N VAL A 285 16.06 -12.31 22.90
CA VAL A 285 14.86 -11.63 22.39
C VAL A 285 13.83 -11.60 23.50
N HIS A 286 13.41 -10.39 23.89
CA HIS A 286 12.31 -10.18 24.81
C HIS A 286 10.99 -10.24 24.04
N TYR A 287 10.04 -11.01 24.55
CA TYR A 287 8.69 -11.09 24.00
C TYR A 287 7.75 -10.24 24.84
N ILE A 288 6.84 -9.54 24.16
CA ILE A 288 5.87 -8.66 24.78
C ILE A 288 4.49 -9.25 24.59
N ASN A 289 3.77 -9.42 25.70
CA ASN A 289 2.33 -9.68 25.67
C ASN A 289 1.58 -8.35 25.63
N TYR A 290 0.94 -8.04 24.50
CA TYR A 290 0.11 -6.85 24.32
C TYR A 290 -1.33 -7.04 24.78
N GLU A 291 -1.75 -8.24 25.20
CA GLU A 291 -3.10 -8.53 25.66
C GLU A 291 -3.05 -9.32 26.98
N PRO A 292 -2.51 -8.76 28.07
CA PRO A 292 -2.26 -9.49 29.32
C PRO A 292 -3.53 -9.97 30.03
N ASN A 293 -4.70 -9.49 29.62
CA ASN A 293 -6.00 -9.85 30.18
C ASN A 293 -6.78 -10.85 29.31
N ASP A 294 -6.27 -11.21 28.13
CA ASP A 294 -6.89 -12.25 27.30
C ASP A 294 -6.43 -13.62 27.79
N GLU A 295 -7.35 -14.60 27.79
CA GLU A 295 -7.07 -15.98 28.22
C GLU A 295 -6.25 -16.76 27.18
N ASP A 296 -5.93 -16.14 26.05
CA ASP A 296 -5.06 -16.70 25.01
C ASP A 296 -3.60 -16.22 25.20
N PRO A 297 -2.71 -17.00 25.84
CA PRO A 297 -1.32 -16.62 26.12
C PRO A 297 -0.43 -16.54 24.86
N ALA A 298 -1.01 -16.51 23.65
CA ALA A 298 -0.33 -16.79 22.40
C ALA A 298 0.10 -15.56 21.58
N ASP A 299 -0.39 -14.34 21.85
CA ASP A 299 0.03 -13.14 21.08
C ASP A 299 1.31 -12.50 21.64
N LEU A 300 2.30 -13.33 21.93
CA LEU A 300 3.65 -12.89 22.26
C LEU A 300 4.31 -12.38 20.98
N ARG A 301 4.64 -11.10 20.97
CA ARG A 301 5.32 -10.46 19.83
C ARG A 301 6.75 -10.12 20.18
N GLU A 302 7.61 -10.17 19.17
CA GLU A 302 9.02 -9.81 19.32
C GLU A 302 9.14 -8.33 19.70
N GLY A 303 9.82 -8.08 20.82
CA GLY A 303 10.05 -6.77 21.38
C GLY A 303 11.49 -6.33 21.21
N PHE A 304 12.21 -6.26 22.33
CA PHE A 304 13.59 -5.81 22.34
C PHE A 304 14.55 -6.95 22.04
N GLU A 305 15.51 -6.67 21.15
CA GLU A 305 16.53 -7.62 20.77
C GLU A 305 17.94 -7.16 21.16
N SER A 306 18.76 -8.12 21.57
CA SER A 306 20.16 -7.87 21.89
C SER A 306 21.02 -7.72 20.63
N ASN A 307 22.28 -7.32 20.84
CA ASN A 307 23.34 -7.59 19.87
C ASN A 307 23.54 -9.11 19.69
N THR A 308 24.27 -9.47 18.64
CA THR A 308 24.61 -10.85 18.33
C THR A 308 26.04 -11.16 18.75
N VAL A 309 26.26 -12.29 19.41
CA VAL A 309 27.58 -12.80 19.79
C VAL A 309 27.76 -14.22 19.26
N SER A 310 28.98 -14.62 18.92
CA SER A 310 29.25 -15.95 18.36
C SER A 310 29.91 -16.91 19.36
N PHE A 311 29.65 -18.20 19.18
CA PHE A 311 30.33 -19.31 19.81
C PHE A 311 30.55 -20.44 18.79
N ILE A 312 31.36 -21.42 19.12
CA ILE A 312 31.69 -22.55 18.23
C ILE A 312 31.11 -23.83 18.83
N LEU A 313 30.13 -24.42 18.15
CA LEU A 313 29.62 -25.76 18.48
C LEU A 313 30.55 -26.80 17.84
N ARG A 314 31.20 -27.62 18.68
CA ARG A 314 32.09 -28.70 18.23
C ARG A 314 31.29 -29.91 17.76
N PRO A 315 31.82 -30.69 16.80
CA PRO A 315 31.28 -32.00 16.52
C PRO A 315 31.63 -32.99 17.62
N GLU A 316 30.72 -33.90 17.93
CA GLU A 316 30.95 -35.02 18.85
C GLU A 316 30.75 -36.33 18.10
N ILE A 317 31.74 -37.22 18.16
CA ILE A 317 31.71 -38.53 17.51
C ILE A 317 31.00 -39.49 18.47
N PHE A 318 29.83 -39.98 18.06
CA PHE A 318 29.04 -40.95 18.83
C PHE A 318 29.53 -42.38 18.62
N SER A 319 29.84 -42.76 17.37
CA SER A 319 30.33 -44.10 17.05
C SER A 319 31.21 -44.12 15.80
N ILE A 320 32.14 -45.06 15.77
CA ILE A 320 33.04 -45.34 14.64
C ILE A 320 32.80 -46.79 14.22
N ASN A 321 32.58 -47.04 12.92
CA ASN A 321 32.36 -48.40 12.41
C ASN A 321 32.76 -48.53 10.92
N PRO A 322 33.49 -49.58 10.50
CA PRO A 322 34.08 -50.62 11.34
C PRO A 322 35.34 -50.14 12.09
N ASP A 323 35.65 -50.79 13.20
CA ASP A 323 36.94 -50.68 13.89
C ASP A 323 37.39 -52.10 14.31
N PRO A 324 38.45 -52.68 13.71
CA PRO A 324 39.36 -52.08 12.74
C PRO A 324 38.72 -51.85 11.35
N VAL A 325 39.25 -50.89 10.60
CA VAL A 325 38.90 -50.62 9.19
C VAL A 325 40.07 -50.99 8.27
N ALA A 326 39.80 -51.68 7.17
CA ALA A 326 40.86 -52.03 6.21
C ALA A 326 41.13 -50.89 5.20
N GLN A 327 42.32 -50.88 4.59
CA GLN A 327 42.63 -50.00 3.47
C GLN A 327 41.60 -50.18 2.33
N ASN A 328 41.27 -49.10 1.61
CA ASN A 328 40.22 -49.06 0.57
C ASN A 328 38.80 -49.42 1.05
N GLN A 329 38.54 -49.44 2.36
CA GLN A 329 37.18 -49.56 2.88
C GLN A 329 36.66 -48.23 3.42
N SER A 330 35.34 -48.09 3.46
CA SER A 330 34.68 -46.91 3.99
C SER A 330 34.53 -47.00 5.51
N LEU A 331 35.02 -45.98 6.21
CA LEU A 331 34.81 -45.75 7.64
C LEU A 331 33.54 -44.90 7.82
N THR A 332 32.59 -45.39 8.62
CA THR A 332 31.37 -44.67 8.96
C THR A 332 31.51 -44.03 10.34
N LEU A 333 31.26 -42.72 10.42
CA LEU A 333 31.14 -41.97 11.67
C LEU A 333 29.68 -41.58 11.88
N THR A 334 29.17 -41.86 13.06
CA THR A 334 27.91 -41.27 13.55
C THR A 334 28.28 -40.12 14.48
N VAL A 335 27.73 -38.93 14.24
CA VAL A 335 27.93 -37.73 15.05
C VAL A 335 26.65 -37.34 15.78
N VAL A 336 26.77 -36.62 16.90
CA VAL A 336 25.60 -36.19 17.70
C VAL A 336 24.79 -35.09 16.98
N THR A 337 25.48 -34.13 16.38
CA THR A 337 24.88 -32.97 15.70
C THR A 337 24.78 -33.17 14.19
N PRO A 338 23.66 -32.79 13.56
CA PRO A 338 23.45 -33.03 12.14
C PRO A 338 24.36 -32.14 11.27
N VAL A 339 24.77 -32.66 10.12
CA VAL A 339 25.65 -32.03 9.14
C VAL A 339 24.89 -31.81 7.83
N SER A 340 25.06 -30.65 7.20
CA SER A 340 24.43 -30.32 5.92
C SER A 340 25.41 -30.36 4.75
N GLU A 341 24.87 -30.43 3.53
CA GLU A 341 25.65 -30.55 2.28
C GLU A 341 26.65 -29.42 2.04
N ARG A 342 26.41 -28.23 2.61
CA ARG A 342 27.26 -27.06 2.41
C ARG A 342 28.45 -26.97 3.37
N GLN A 343 28.54 -27.87 4.36
CA GLN A 343 29.60 -27.82 5.37
C GLN A 343 30.86 -28.52 4.89
N GLN A 344 32.00 -27.94 5.21
CA GLN A 344 33.31 -28.54 4.94
C GLN A 344 33.66 -29.52 6.04
N VAL A 345 33.78 -30.80 5.70
CA VAL A 345 34.08 -31.88 6.63
C VAL A 345 35.46 -32.46 6.34
N GLN A 346 36.27 -32.65 7.38
CA GLN A 346 37.57 -33.32 7.33
C GLN A 346 37.68 -34.32 8.47
N LEU A 347 38.02 -35.56 8.15
CA LEU A 347 38.41 -36.57 9.11
C LEU A 347 39.93 -36.48 9.32
N LEU A 348 40.37 -36.41 10.57
CA LEU A 348 41.77 -36.39 10.97
C LEU A 348 42.09 -37.69 11.68
N LEU A 349 43.00 -38.48 11.11
CA LEU A 349 43.53 -39.71 11.67
C LEU A 349 45.01 -39.48 12.01
N GLY A 350 45.31 -39.28 13.29
CA GLY A 350 46.64 -38.83 13.71
C GLY A 350 47.00 -37.47 13.10
N ASP A 351 48.02 -37.45 12.23
CA ASP A 351 48.52 -36.28 11.50
C ASP A 351 48.01 -36.19 10.05
N GLN A 352 47.24 -37.18 9.58
CA GLN A 352 46.71 -37.22 8.22
C GLN A 352 45.26 -36.73 8.16
N SER A 353 44.90 -35.99 7.09
CA SER A 353 43.55 -35.48 6.85
C SER A 353 42.90 -36.13 5.63
N ILE A 354 41.71 -36.69 5.80
CA ILE A 354 40.86 -37.24 4.75
C ILE A 354 39.68 -36.29 4.54
N SER A 355 39.60 -35.70 3.35
CA SER A 355 38.52 -34.76 2.97
C SER A 355 37.51 -35.35 1.99
N ASN A 356 37.74 -36.58 1.50
CA ASN A 356 36.76 -37.29 0.67
C ASN A 356 35.73 -37.94 1.60
N PHE A 357 34.52 -37.40 1.63
CA PHE A 357 33.44 -37.88 2.48
C PHE A 357 32.11 -37.91 1.73
N GLN A 358 31.17 -38.72 2.22
CA GLN A 358 29.79 -38.72 1.78
C GLN A 358 28.84 -38.58 2.97
N LEU A 359 27.76 -37.85 2.76
CA LEU A 359 26.65 -37.76 3.70
C LEU A 359 25.68 -38.92 3.43
N VAL A 360 25.30 -39.68 4.45
CA VAL A 360 24.43 -40.86 4.30
C VAL A 360 23.02 -40.56 4.82
N GLY A 361 22.01 -40.81 3.99
CA GLY A 361 20.59 -40.67 4.37
C GLY A 361 20.00 -39.30 4.03
N ALA A 362 18.89 -38.95 4.69
CA ALA A 362 18.22 -37.67 4.50
C ALA A 362 19.00 -36.52 5.14
N LEU A 363 19.06 -35.38 4.47
CA LEU A 363 19.77 -34.20 4.94
C LEU A 363 18.87 -33.28 5.78
N PRO A 364 19.43 -32.61 6.82
CA PRO A 364 20.79 -32.79 7.33
C PRO A 364 20.92 -34.13 8.09
N THR A 365 22.10 -34.77 8.01
CA THR A 365 22.33 -36.13 8.51
C THR A 365 23.36 -36.19 9.64
N THR A 366 23.27 -37.18 10.50
CA THR A 366 24.26 -37.49 11.53
C THR A 366 25.28 -38.55 11.10
N THR A 367 25.19 -39.07 9.87
CA THR A 367 26.03 -40.17 9.41
C THR A 367 26.93 -39.75 8.25
N LEU A 368 28.24 -39.93 8.44
CA LEU A 368 29.29 -39.54 7.52
C LEU A 368 30.11 -40.78 7.13
N THR A 369 30.42 -40.98 5.85
CA THR A 369 31.32 -42.04 5.39
C THR A 369 32.57 -41.45 4.76
N PHE A 370 33.73 -42.03 5.06
CA PHE A 370 35.03 -41.63 4.54
C PHE A 370 35.72 -42.85 3.95
N ASP A 371 36.27 -42.73 2.73
CA ASP A 371 37.04 -43.81 2.13
C ASP A 371 38.49 -43.75 2.61
N ILE A 372 38.97 -44.82 3.25
CA ILE A 372 40.36 -44.92 3.70
C ILE A 372 41.25 -45.20 2.48
N PRO A 373 42.25 -44.34 2.17
CA PRO A 373 43.11 -44.52 1.00
C PRO A 373 43.89 -45.85 1.00
N ALA A 374 44.16 -46.41 -0.18
CA ALA A 374 44.95 -47.64 -0.37
C ALA A 374 46.37 -47.55 0.24
N ASP A 375 46.93 -46.34 0.26
CA ASP A 375 48.28 -46.04 0.73
C ASP A 375 48.31 -45.55 2.19
N PHE A 376 47.17 -45.58 2.89
CA PHE A 376 47.10 -45.17 4.30
C PHE A 376 47.89 -46.13 5.18
N THR A 377 48.81 -45.63 6.00
CA THR A 377 49.71 -46.49 6.80
C THR A 377 48.92 -47.26 7.87
N PRO A 378 49.00 -48.60 7.97
CA PRO A 378 48.33 -49.35 9.03
C PRO A 378 48.84 -48.98 10.42
N GLY A 379 47.93 -48.91 11.40
CA GLY A 379 48.24 -48.46 12.76
C GLY A 379 47.00 -48.06 13.55
N GLU A 380 47.18 -47.77 14.84
CA GLU A 380 46.15 -47.19 15.70
C GLU A 380 46.27 -45.66 15.68
N TYR A 381 45.17 -44.98 15.38
CA TYR A 381 45.14 -43.52 15.23
C TYR A 381 44.07 -42.88 16.10
N LEU A 382 44.40 -41.74 16.68
CA LEU A 382 43.40 -40.84 17.28
C LEU A 382 42.54 -40.22 16.18
N VAL A 383 41.23 -40.24 16.40
CA VAL A 383 40.22 -39.78 15.46
C VAL A 383 39.73 -38.41 15.87
N ARG A 384 39.79 -37.45 14.96
CA ARG A 384 39.17 -36.14 15.14
C ARG A 384 38.36 -35.79 13.91
N LEU A 385 37.23 -35.13 14.13
CA LEU A 385 36.39 -34.63 13.07
C LEU A 385 36.43 -33.10 13.08
N ARG A 386 36.66 -32.50 11.93
CA ARG A 386 36.62 -31.05 11.75
C ARG A 386 35.51 -30.68 10.80
N ILE A 387 34.58 -29.83 11.24
CA ILE A 387 33.44 -29.36 10.45
C ILE A 387 33.41 -27.83 10.48
N ASP A 388 33.53 -27.18 9.31
CA ASP A 388 33.59 -25.71 9.17
C ASP A 388 34.61 -25.05 10.13
N GLY A 389 35.74 -25.73 10.35
CA GLY A 389 36.80 -25.28 11.25
C GLY A 389 36.62 -25.62 12.74
N ALA A 390 35.47 -26.15 13.15
CA ALA A 390 35.25 -26.65 14.51
C ALA A 390 35.75 -28.11 14.63
N GLU A 391 36.70 -28.36 15.54
CA GLU A 391 37.31 -29.68 15.75
C GLU A 391 36.69 -30.39 16.97
N SER A 392 36.47 -31.71 16.85
CA SER A 392 36.01 -32.56 17.94
C SER A 392 37.04 -32.65 19.05
N GLU A 393 36.58 -32.83 20.27
CA GLU A 393 37.44 -33.00 21.44
C GLU A 393 38.04 -34.41 21.52
N LEU A 394 39.29 -34.50 21.96
CA LEU A 394 39.94 -35.77 22.34
C LEU A 394 39.84 -35.97 23.85
N GLN A 395 39.62 -37.21 24.27
CA GLN A 395 39.61 -37.56 25.69
C GLN A 395 41.05 -37.70 26.21
N PRO A 396 41.44 -36.96 27.26
CA PRO A 396 42.77 -37.05 27.83
C PRO A 396 42.93 -38.28 28.75
N GLU A 397 44.12 -38.88 28.74
CA GLU A 397 44.59 -39.90 29.69
C GLU A 397 45.98 -39.48 30.19
N THR A 398 46.15 -39.25 31.50
CA THR A 398 47.37 -38.75 32.19
C THR A 398 48.59 -38.47 31.29
N GLY A 399 48.61 -37.28 30.65
CA GLY A 399 49.74 -36.79 29.85
C GLY A 399 49.65 -37.02 28.33
N SER A 400 48.69 -37.81 27.85
CA SER A 400 48.42 -38.12 26.44
C SER A 400 46.90 -38.08 26.15
N TYR A 401 46.50 -38.22 24.88
CA TYR A 401 45.09 -38.44 24.50
C TYR A 401 44.87 -39.93 24.22
N SER A 402 43.72 -40.47 24.62
CA SER A 402 43.41 -41.91 24.54
C SER A 402 42.22 -42.27 23.65
N ALA A 403 41.31 -41.34 23.38
CA ALA A 403 40.11 -41.61 22.60
C ALA A 403 39.55 -40.35 21.91
N PRO A 404 38.69 -40.51 20.87
CA PRO A 404 38.39 -41.76 20.19
C PRO A 404 39.56 -42.24 19.31
N THR A 405 39.73 -43.57 19.18
CA THR A 405 40.74 -44.20 18.32
C THR A 405 40.06 -45.08 17.26
N VAL A 406 40.80 -45.38 16.19
CA VAL A 406 40.45 -46.40 15.20
C VAL A 406 41.72 -47.12 14.75
N THR A 407 41.63 -48.44 14.55
CA THR A 407 42.73 -49.23 14.00
C THR A 407 42.57 -49.38 12.49
N VAL A 408 43.57 -48.96 11.72
CA VAL A 408 43.64 -49.20 10.27
C VAL A 408 44.44 -50.47 10.02
N SER A 409 43.80 -51.47 9.40
CA SER A 409 44.44 -52.73 8.97
C SER A 409 44.80 -52.69 7.48
N PRO A 410 45.76 -53.54 7.03
CA PRO A 410 46.05 -53.71 5.60
C PRO A 410 44.82 -54.13 4.78
#